data_AF-A0A523RWK7-F1
#
_entry.id   AF-A0A523RWK7-F1
#
_cell.length_a   1.000
_cell.length_b   1.000
_cell.length_c   1.000
_cell.angle_alpha   90.00
_cell.angle_beta   90.00
_cell.angle_gamma   90.00
#
_symmetry.space_group_name_H-M   'P 1'
#
loop_
_entity.id
_entity.type
_entity.pdbx_description
1 polymer ?
#
loop_
_entity_poly.entity_id
_entity_poly.type
_entity_poly.pdbx_seq_one_letter_code
_entity_poly.pdbx_strand_id
1 'polypeptide(L)' 'MGETTTIPLTKETRDLLKRYGQKGETYDELIRRLLEVAEHFEFARRQKRILEEEEFVPLDQV' A
#
# COMPACT_ATOMS: atom_id res chain seq x y z
N MET A 1 -2.44 -5.93 -21.05
CA MET A 1 -1.08 -5.58 -20.60
C MET A 1 -0.82 -4.15 -21.06
N GLY A 2 -0.65 -3.21 -20.12
CA GLY A 2 -0.44 -1.79 -20.44
C GLY A 2 1.00 -1.53 -20.91
N GLU A 3 1.27 -0.32 -21.39
CA GLU A 3 2.63 0.13 -21.67
C GLU A 3 3.50 0.04 -20.40
N THR A 4 4.71 -0.47 -20.55
CA THR A 4 5.69 -0.54 -19.46
C THR A 4 6.57 0.69 -19.47
N THR A 5 6.96 1.15 -18.29
CA THR A 5 7.90 2.24 -18.10
C THR A 5 9.11 1.76 -17.30
N THR A 6 10.22 2.51 -17.38
CA THR A 6 11.44 2.17 -16.64
C THR A 6 11.53 2.99 -15.37
N ILE A 7 11.67 2.32 -14.23
CA ILE A 7 11.92 2.95 -12.93
C ILE A 7 13.37 2.67 -12.53
N PRO A 8 14.23 3.69 -12.40
CA PRO A 8 15.59 3.49 -11.90
C PRO A 8 15.54 3.12 -10.41
N LEU A 9 16.20 2.03 -10.05
CA LEU A 9 16.28 1.52 -8.68
C LEU A 9 17.75 1.20 -8.33
N THR A 10 18.09 1.30 -7.05
CA THR A 10 19.37 0.79 -6.56
C THR A 10 19.39 -0.73 -6.58
N LYS A 11 20.59 -1.32 -6.53
CA LYS A 11 20.73 -2.80 -6.50
C LYS A 11 20.11 -3.35 -5.22
N GLU A 12 20.27 -2.66 -4.10
CA GLU A 12 19.73 -3.02 -2.81
C GLU A 12 18.19 -3.07 -2.85
N THR A 13 17.54 -2.05 -3.41
CA THR A 13 16.07 -2.01 -3.52
C THR A 13 15.56 -3.13 -4.43
N ARG A 14 16.20 -3.37 -5.58
CA ARG A 14 15.84 -4.48 -6.46
C ARG A 14 15.98 -5.83 -5.76
N ASP A 15 17.03 -6.02 -4.97
CA ASP A 15 17.26 -7.26 -4.26
C ASP A 15 16.29 -7.45 -3.08
N LEU A 16 15.80 -6.37 -2.46
CA LEU A 16 14.66 -6.42 -1.54
C LEU A 16 13.39 -6.88 -2.26
N LEU A 17 13.06 -6.28 -3.41
CA LEU A 17 11.88 -6.67 -4.20
C LEU A 17 11.93 -8.16 -4.57
N LYS A 18 13.10 -8.70 -4.92
CA LYS A 18 13.27 -10.15 -5.17
C LYS A 18 12.92 -11.04 -3.98
N ARG A 19 13.18 -10.59 -2.75
CA ARG A 19 12.87 -11.37 -1.54
C ARG A 19 11.38 -11.40 -1.24
N TYR A 20 10.66 -10.34 -1.60
CA TYR A 20 9.21 -10.22 -1.37
C TYR A 20 8.35 -10.75 -2.52
N GLY A 21 8.95 -10.95 -3.70
CA GLY A 21 8.29 -11.51 -4.86
C GLY A 21 7.92 -12.97 -4.68
N GLN A 22 6.76 -13.35 -5.21
CA GLN A 22 6.29 -14.74 -5.26
C GLN A 22 6.67 -15.40 -6.59
N LYS A 23 6.66 -16.74 -6.64
CA LYS A 23 6.99 -17.48 -7.86
C LYS A 23 5.98 -17.15 -8.96
N GLY A 24 6.46 -16.55 -10.06
CA GLY A 24 5.64 -16.16 -11.21
C GLY A 24 5.05 -14.74 -11.12
N GLU A 25 5.29 -14.02 -10.02
CA GLU A 25 4.87 -12.62 -9.84
C GLU A 25 5.83 -11.68 -10.58
N THR A 26 5.29 -10.75 -11.36
CA THR A 26 6.05 -9.68 -12.01
C THR A 26 6.37 -8.55 -11.03
N TYR A 27 7.37 -7.71 -11.35
CA TYR A 27 7.65 -6.53 -10.53
C TYR A 27 6.48 -5.55 -10.48
N ASP A 28 5.69 -5.43 -11.55
CA ASP A 28 4.50 -4.55 -11.56
C ASP A 28 3.44 -5.06 -10.56
N GLU A 29 3.16 -6.36 -10.58
CA GLU A 29 2.22 -6.99 -9.64
C GLU A 29 2.69 -6.88 -8.18
N LEU A 30 3.98 -7.15 -7.93
CA LEU A 30 4.57 -6.98 -6.61
C LEU A 30 4.46 -5.54 -6.11
N ILE A 31 4.78 -4.56 -6.95
CA ILE A 31 4.72 -3.14 -6.59
C ILE A 31 3.27 -2.74 -6.29
N ARG A 32 2.29 -3.14 -7.11
CA ARG A 32 0.87 -2.88 -6.84
C ARG A 32 0.42 -3.48 -5.52
N ARG A 33 0.77 -4.73 -5.24
CA ARG A 33 0.45 -5.39 -3.97
C ARG A 33 1.07 -4.66 -2.77
N LEU A 34 2.31 -4.17 -2.90
CA LEU A 34 2.95 -3.39 -1.84
C LEU A 34 2.25 -2.03 -1.63
N LEU A 35 1.77 -1.38 -2.69
CA LEU A 35 1.01 -0.14 -2.60
C LEU A 35 -0.34 -0.34 -1.92
N GLU A 36 -1.07 -1.41 -2.25
CA GLU A 36 -2.34 -1.75 -1.58
C GLU A 36 -2.16 -1.94 -0.07
N VAL A 37 -1.09 -2.64 0.34
CA VAL A 37 -0.76 -2.81 1.76
C VAL A 37 -0.46 -1.47 2.44
N ALA A 38 0.27 -0.58 1.76
CA ALA A 38 0.58 0.75 2.29
C ALA A 38 -0.69 1.62 2.43
N GLU A 39 -1.60 1.58 1.46
CA GLU A 39 -2.88 2.28 1.52
C GLU A 39 -3.75 1.78 2.67
N HIS A 40 -3.86 0.46 2.86
CA HIS A 40 -4.58 -0.11 3.99
C HIS A 40 -4.00 0.31 5.33
N PHE A 41 -2.67 0.36 5.45
CA PHE A 41 -2.00 0.80 6.66
C PHE A 41 -2.28 2.28 6.97
N GLU A 42 -2.18 3.15 5.97
CA GLU A 42 -2.51 4.58 6.13
C GLU A 42 -3.99 4.81 6.44
N PHE A 43 -4.89 4.04 5.82
CA PHE A 43 -6.31 4.07 6.15
C PHE A 43 -6.55 3.69 7.63
N ALA A 44 -6.01 2.56 8.07
CA ALA A 44 -6.14 2.10 9.45
C ALA A 44 -5.57 3.13 10.45
N ARG A 45 -4.43 3.73 10.12
CA ARG A 45 -3.82 4.80 10.92
C ARG A 45 -4.72 6.03 11.02
N ARG A 46 -5.38 6.42 9.93
CA ARG A 46 -6.35 7.53 9.92
C ARG A 46 -7.57 7.21 10.77
N GLN A 47 -8.16 6.03 10.61
CA GLN A 47 -9.31 5.61 11.40
C GLN A 47 -8.99 5.57 12.89
N LYS A 48 -7.80 5.08 13.26
CA LYS A 48 -7.35 5.08 14.64
C LYS A 48 -7.28 6.51 15.23
N ARG A 49 -6.79 7.47 14.48
CA ARG A 49 -6.74 8.88 14.91
C ARG A 49 -8.13 9.45 15.14
N ILE A 50 -9.05 9.22 14.20
CA ILE A 50 -10.45 9.65 14.32
C ILE A 50 -11.07 9.06 15.59
N LEU A 51 -10.87 7.76 15.84
CA LEU A 51 -11.37 7.10 17.05
C LEU A 51 -10.80 7.70 18.35
N GLU A 52 -9.55 8.16 18.33
CA GLU A 52 -8.88 8.74 19.50
C GLU A 52 -9.25 10.21 19.74
N GLU A 53 -9.51 10.98 18.67
CA GLU A 53 -9.63 12.45 18.72
C GLU A 53 -11.06 12.97 18.50
N GLU A 54 -11.92 12.25 17.78
CA GLU A 54 -13.25 12.73 17.41
C GLU A 54 -14.35 12.20 18.33
N GLU A 55 -15.34 13.04 18.62
CA GLU A 55 -16.51 12.66 19.39
C GLU A 55 -17.48 11.88 18.48
N PHE A 56 -18.00 10.75 18.98
CA PHE A 56 -18.92 9.91 18.22
C PHE A 56 -20.22 10.67 17.94
N VAL A 57 -20.52 10.89 16.65
CA VAL A 57 -21.80 11.46 16.21
C VAL A 57 -22.71 10.33 15.71
N PRO A 58 -23.83 10.05 16.39
CA PRO A 58 -24.82 9.08 15.92
C PRO A 58 -25.41 9.46 14.56
N LEU A 59 -25.61 8.49 13.67
CA LEU A 59 -26.09 8.72 12.29
C LEU A 59 -27.53 9.25 12.23
N ASP A 60 -28.32 9.08 13.28
CA ASP A 60 -29.68 9.59 13.44
C ASP A 60 -29.74 11.09 13.80
N GLN A 61 -28.60 11.74 14.00
CA GLN A 61 -28.49 13.17 14.30
C GLN A 61 -28.05 14.04 13.10
N VAL A 62 -27.95 13.47 11.88
CA VAL A 62 -27.51 14.15 10.64
C VAL A 62 -28.64 14.25 9.62
#